data_AF-A0A1G7UQC9-F1
#
_entry.id   AF-A0A1G7UQC9-F1
#
_cell.length_a   1.000
_cell.length_b   1.000
_cell.length_c   1.000
_cell.angle_alpha   90.00
_cell.angle_beta   90.00
_cell.angle_gamma   90.00
#
_symmetry.space_group_name_H-M   'P 1'
#
loop_
_entity.id
_entity.type
_entity.pdbx_description
1 polymer ?
#
loop_
_entity_poly.entity_id
_entity_poly.type
_entity_poly.pdbx_seq_one_letter_code
_entity_poly.pdbx_strand_id
1 'polypeptide(L)'
;MNLMQLKVPAGYAVTYNKFYDIDPILSEGNDYLIENWGFFTEDLLQIVKLKIKNGKWYIPESEDALLFDLGWYPDSDINGHYHLRINPINLDT
;
A
#
# COMPACT_ATOMS: atom_id res chain seq x y z
N MET A 1 -11.36 2.46 14.29
CA MET A 1 -10.24 2.16 13.38
C MET A 1 -9.95 3.42 12.58
N ASN A 2 -8.69 3.84 12.54
CA ASN A 2 -8.27 5.06 11.86
C ASN A 2 -7.26 4.71 10.78
N LEU A 3 -7.24 5.45 9.67
CA LEU A 3 -6.18 5.29 8.69
C LEU A 3 -4.84 5.71 9.31
N MET A 4 -3.77 5.02 8.96
CA MET A 4 -2.42 5.37 9.36
C MET A 4 -2.12 6.81 8.92
N GLN A 5 -1.62 7.64 9.84
CA GLN A 5 -1.26 9.01 9.51
C GLN A 5 -0.01 9.01 8.62
N LEU A 6 -0.15 9.45 7.37
CA LEU A 6 0.94 9.49 6.40
C LEU A 6 1.20 10.92 5.92
N LYS A 7 2.46 11.36 5.98
CA LYS A 7 2.89 12.60 5.33
C LYS A 7 3.24 12.31 3.87
N VAL A 8 2.37 12.72 2.95
CA VAL A 8 2.64 12.61 1.50
C VAL A 8 3.42 13.86 1.03
N PRO A 9 4.66 13.73 0.54
CA PRO A 9 5.40 14.86 -0.02
C PRO A 9 4.73 15.40 -1.29
N ALA A 10 5.01 16.67 -1.62
CA ALA A 10 4.56 17.26 -2.88
C ALA A 10 5.08 16.46 -4.08
N GLY A 11 4.23 16.29 -5.10
CA GLY A 11 4.56 15.49 -6.29
C GLY A 11 4.29 14.00 -6.14
N TYR A 12 3.54 13.58 -5.11
CA TYR A 12 3.07 12.21 -4.93
C TYR A 12 1.55 12.19 -4.77
N ALA A 13 0.90 11.13 -5.24
CA ALA A 13 -0.53 10.90 -5.06
C ALA A 13 -0.77 9.49 -4.52
N VAL A 14 -1.69 9.37 -3.56
CA VAL A 14 -2.20 8.10 -3.09
C VAL A 14 -3.26 7.62 -4.09
N THR A 15 -3.06 6.44 -4.68
CA THR A 15 -3.98 5.84 -5.67
C THR A 15 -4.82 4.72 -5.07
N TYR A 16 -4.37 4.11 -3.97
CA TYR A 16 -5.12 3.14 -3.17
C TYR A 16 -4.67 3.22 -1.71
N ASN A 17 -5.61 3.09 -0.77
CA ASN A 17 -5.30 3.11 0.66
C ASN A 17 -6.33 2.34 1.49
N LYS A 18 -5.86 1.28 2.16
CA LYS A 18 -6.50 0.60 3.28
C LYS A 18 -5.50 0.36 4.41
N PHE A 19 -4.46 1.19 4.50
CA PHE A 19 -3.47 1.06 5.55
C PHE A 19 -4.00 1.70 6.84
N TYR A 20 -4.49 0.85 7.74
CA TYR A 20 -5.08 1.25 9.01
C TYR A 20 -4.08 1.17 10.16
N ASP A 21 -4.26 2.05 11.14
CA ASP A 21 -3.61 2.00 12.45
C ASP A 21 -4.44 1.07 13.35
N ILE A 22 -4.09 -0.22 13.32
CA ILE A 22 -4.75 -1.30 14.05
C ILE A 22 -3.76 -2.42 14.36
N ASP A 23 -3.87 -3.00 15.55
CA ASP A 23 -3.08 -4.17 15.94
C ASP A 23 -3.69 -5.46 15.36
N PRO A 24 -2.87 -6.47 15.01
CA PRO A 24 -3.36 -7.77 14.61
C PRO A 24 -3.97 -8.50 15.82
N ILE A 25 -5.10 -9.16 15.60
CA ILE A 25 -5.81 -9.97 16.59
C ILE A 25 -5.55 -11.44 16.26
N LEU A 26 -5.02 -12.21 17.20
CA LEU A 26 -4.80 -13.65 17.01
C LEU A 26 -6.14 -14.41 16.94
N SER A 27 -6.27 -15.32 15.98
CA SER A 27 -7.46 -16.17 15.86
C SER A 27 -7.50 -17.23 16.96
N GLU A 28 -8.67 -17.46 17.55
CA GLU A 28 -8.85 -18.56 18.50
C GLU A 28 -8.56 -19.92 17.83
N GLY A 29 -7.62 -20.69 18.41
CA GLY A 29 -7.27 -22.03 17.93
C GLY A 29 -6.35 -22.05 16.71
N ASN A 30 -5.81 -20.91 16.27
CA ASN A 30 -4.76 -20.85 15.26
C ASN A 30 -3.72 -19.77 15.60
N ASP A 31 -2.54 -20.22 16.01
CA ASP A 31 -1.44 -19.34 16.46
C ASP A 31 -0.79 -18.53 15.33
N TYR A 32 -1.19 -18.75 14.07
CA TYR A 32 -0.60 -18.10 12.90
C TYR A 32 -1.56 -17.15 12.18
N LEU A 33 -2.88 -17.33 12.32
CA LEU A 33 -3.86 -16.53 11.59
C LEU A 33 -4.32 -15.30 12.37
N ILE A 34 -4.38 -14.18 11.66
CA ILE A 34 -4.96 -12.93 12.15
C ILE A 34 -6.48 -12.95 11.95
N GLU A 35 -7.27 -12.73 13.01
CA GLU A 35 -8.74 -12.68 12.94
C GLU A 35 -9.21 -11.48 12.11
N ASN A 36 -8.59 -10.31 12.33
CA ASN A 36 -8.82 -9.09 11.56
C ASN A 36 -7.93 -9.01 10.30
N TRP A 37 -7.68 -10.15 9.63
CA TRP A 37 -6.79 -10.28 8.49
C TRP A 37 -7.07 -9.31 7.33
N GLY A 38 -8.31 -8.82 7.19
CA GLY A 38 -8.69 -7.87 6.15
C GLY A 38 -7.93 -6.52 6.21
N PHE A 39 -7.18 -6.27 7.29
CA PHE A 39 -6.27 -5.12 7.43
C PHE A 39 -4.78 -5.49 7.27
N PHE A 40 -4.47 -6.77 7.09
CA PHE A 40 -3.13 -7.35 6.98
C PHE A 40 -3.03 -8.15 5.68
N THR A 41 -3.22 -7.43 4.58
CA THR A 41 -3.15 -7.95 3.21
C THR A 41 -1.89 -7.50 2.49
N GLU A 42 -1.52 -8.15 1.39
CA GLU A 42 -0.42 -7.80 0.51
C GLU A 42 -0.67 -6.48 -0.25
N ASP A 43 -1.93 -6.01 -0.29
CA ASP A 43 -2.33 -4.74 -0.90
C ASP A 43 -2.87 -3.74 0.15
N LEU A 44 -2.00 -2.90 0.74
CA LEU A 44 -2.41 -1.90 1.76
C LEU A 44 -2.41 -0.47 1.25
N LEU A 45 -1.37 -0.06 0.52
CA LEU A 45 -1.19 1.34 0.13
C LEU A 45 -0.39 1.45 -1.16
N GLN A 46 -0.93 2.24 -2.09
CA GLN A 46 -0.26 2.58 -3.35
C GLN A 46 -0.06 4.08 -3.47
N ILE A 47 1.17 4.48 -3.76
CA ILE A 47 1.56 5.87 -3.98
C ILE A 47 2.30 5.98 -5.30
N VAL A 48 1.87 6.90 -6.14
CA VAL A 48 2.52 7.18 -7.43
C VAL A 48 3.22 8.53 -7.41
N LYS A 49 4.42 8.59 -7.99
CA LYS A 49 5.12 9.85 -8.26
C LYS A 49 4.47 10.57 -9.45
N LEU A 50 3.99 11.78 -9.22
CA LEU A 50 3.38 12.63 -10.23
C LEU A 50 4.46 13.29 -11.12
N LYS A 51 4.07 13.63 -12.35
CA LYS A 51 4.85 14.48 -13.26
C LYS A 51 4.11 15.81 -13.50
N ILE A 52 4.83 16.82 -14.00
CA ILE A 52 4.26 18.12 -14.37
C ILE A 52 4.22 18.23 -15.90
N LYS A 53 3.06 18.60 -16.45
CA LYS A 53 2.89 18.97 -17.86
C LYS A 53 2.05 20.25 -17.93
N ASN A 54 2.56 21.26 -18.63
CA ASN A 54 1.91 22.58 -18.76
C ASN A 54 1.54 23.21 -17.39
N GLY A 55 2.44 23.10 -16.41
CA GLY A 55 2.24 23.64 -15.05
C GLY A 55 1.22 22.88 -14.20
N LYS A 56 0.70 21.73 -14.67
CA LYS A 56 -0.26 20.90 -13.94
C LYS A 56 0.33 19.54 -13.62
N TRP A 57 0.05 19.05 -12.41
CA TRP A 57 0.38 17.68 -12.01
C TRP A 57 -0.50 16.67 -12.76
N TYR A 58 0.08 15.53 -13.13
CA TYR A 58 -0.65 14.39 -13.70
C TYR A 58 0.02 13.07 -13.29
N ILE A 59 -0.77 12.00 -13.28
CA ILE A 59 -0.28 10.63 -13.09
C ILE A 59 0.29 10.15 -14.44
N PRO A 60 1.57 9.76 -14.53
CA PRO A 60 2.15 9.23 -15.76
C PRO A 60 1.52 7.89 -16.18
N GLU A 61 1.32 7.70 -17.49
CA GLU A 61 0.62 6.54 -18.09
C GLU A 61 1.57 5.40 -18.52
N SER A 62 2.86 5.41 -18.17
CA SER A 62 3.84 4.47 -18.75
C SER A 62 4.96 4.07 -17.79
N GLU A 63 5.88 3.23 -18.28
CA GLU A 63 7.07 2.64 -17.61
C GLU A 63 7.89 3.61 -16.74
N ASP A 64 7.78 4.92 -16.95
CA ASP A 64 8.44 5.94 -16.12
C ASP A 64 7.72 6.22 -14.79
N ALA A 65 6.51 5.70 -14.62
CA ALA A 65 5.74 5.90 -13.42
C ALA A 65 6.28 4.97 -12.32
N LEU A 66 6.72 5.58 -11.22
CA LEU A 66 7.15 4.84 -10.04
C LEU A 66 5.96 4.68 -9.10
N LEU A 67 5.55 3.43 -8.92
CA LEU A 67 4.57 3.00 -7.94
C LEU A 67 5.30 2.47 -6.70
N PHE A 68 4.99 3.06 -5.56
CA PHE A 68 5.31 2.52 -4.25
C PHE A 68 4.12 1.71 -3.79
N ASP A 69 4.35 0.43 -3.51
CA ASP A 69 3.32 -0.52 -3.11
C ASP A 69 3.70 -1.10 -1.74
N LEU A 70 2.81 -0.93 -0.77
CA LEU A 70 2.99 -1.37 0.60
C LEU A 70 1.99 -2.48 0.90
N GLY A 71 2.50 -3.59 1.41
CA GLY A 71 1.71 -4.76 1.80
C GLY A 71 2.23 -5.43 3.06
N TRP A 72 1.44 -6.35 3.60
CA TRP A 72 1.81 -7.26 4.67
C TRP A 72 2.03 -8.67 4.10
N TYR A 73 3.20 -9.27 4.34
CA TYR A 73 3.57 -10.57 3.76
C TYR A 73 4.06 -11.57 4.81
N PRO A 74 3.62 -12.85 4.77
CA PRO A 74 2.53 -13.34 3.92
C PRO A 74 1.17 -12.85 4.42
N ASP A 75 0.20 -12.83 3.51
CA ASP A 75 -1.18 -12.46 3.80
C ASP A 75 -1.71 -13.12 5.08
N SER A 76 -2.37 -12.34 5.94
CA SER A 76 -3.10 -12.82 7.13
C SER A 76 -2.26 -13.52 8.21
N ASP A 77 -0.93 -13.59 8.08
CA ASP A 77 -0.05 -14.26 9.05
C ASP A 77 0.41 -13.29 10.14
N ILE A 78 0.31 -13.69 11.40
CA ILE A 78 0.74 -12.88 12.56
C ILE A 78 2.25 -12.58 12.56
N ASN A 79 3.06 -13.45 11.94
CA ASN A 79 4.50 -13.28 11.77
C ASN A 79 4.84 -12.59 10.44
N GLY A 80 3.82 -12.12 9.72
CA GLY A 80 4.04 -11.29 8.54
C GLY A 80 4.72 -9.97 8.89
N HIS A 81 5.09 -9.24 7.85
CA HIS A 81 5.80 -7.99 8.00
C HIS A 81 5.48 -7.07 6.83
N TYR A 82 5.61 -5.76 7.07
CA TYR A 82 5.41 -4.77 6.03
C TYR A 82 6.53 -4.85 4.98
N HIS A 83 6.13 -4.96 3.71
CA HIS A 83 7.02 -4.87 2.56
C HIS A 83 6.67 -3.62 1.78
N LEU A 84 7.69 -2.82 1.48
CA LEU A 84 7.58 -1.73 0.52
C LEU A 84 8.28 -2.15 -0.78
N ARG A 85 7.52 -2.19 -1.87
CA ARG A 85 8.01 -2.47 -3.21
C ARG A 85 7.97 -1.22 -4.06
N ILE A 86 8.92 -1.13 -4.99
CA ILE A 86 8.97 -0.06 -5.99
C ILE A 86 8.83 -0.74 -7.34
N ASN A 87 7.73 -0.48 -8.02
CA ASN A 87 7.39 -1.10 -9.29
C ASN A 87 7.30 -0.02 -10.38
N PRO A 88 7.86 -0.26 -11.59
CA PRO A 88 7.44 0.49 -12.76
C PRO A 88 5.96 0.17 -13.03
N ILE A 89 5.14 1.19 -13.31
CA ILE A 89 3.75 0.93 -13.73
C ILE A 89 3.79 0.41 -15.16
N ASN A 90 3.49 -0.88 -15.32
CA ASN A 90 3.06 -1.43 -16.60
C ASN A 90 1.54 -1.36 -16.63
N LEU A 91 0.98 -0.50 -17.48
CA LEU A 91 -0.47 -0.43 -17.73
C LEU A 91 -0.95 -1.56 -18.67
N ASP A 92 -0.15 -2.60 -18.89
CA ASP A 92 -0.54 -3.76 -19.69
C ASP A 92 -1.40 -4.75 -18.89
N THR A 93 -2.64 -4.33 -18.60
CA THR A 93 -3.80 -5.20 -18.32
C THR A 93 -5.08 -4.58 -18.85
#